data_AF-A0AAU4YWJ9-F1
#
_entry.id   AF-A0AAU4YWJ9-F1
#
_cell.length_a   1.000
_cell.length_b   1.000
_cell.length_c   1.000
_cell.angle_alpha   90.00
_cell.angle_beta   90.00
_cell.angle_gamma   90.00
#
_symmetry.space_group_name_H-M   'P 1'
#
loop_
_entity.id
_entity.type
_entity.pdbx_description
1 polymer ?
#
loop_
_entity_poly.entity_id
_entity_poly.type
_entity_poly.pdbx_seq_one_letter_code
_entity_poly.pdbx_strand_id
1 'polypeptide(L)'
;MSDLVFGLDTFGDVPTDDSGHPVSDARAIRLVLDEAVLAEETGVDVLALGEHHRPEFAISSPETVLAGIATRTSRTRAIKTLGVGRFDLIYTTGAQPISARLRTVELYGTKVLPMVRDILAG
;
A
#
# COMPACT_ATOMS: atom_id res chain seq x y z
N MET A 1 9.70 -23.96 11.11
CA MET A 1 10.44 -22.71 10.83
C MET A 1 9.39 -21.67 10.56
N SER A 2 9.49 -20.46 11.13
CA SER A 2 8.51 -19.41 10.83
C SER A 2 8.56 -19.12 9.34
N ASP A 3 7.47 -19.39 8.62
CA ASP A 3 7.31 -19.02 7.20
C ASP A 3 7.21 -17.49 7.14
N LEU A 4 8.36 -16.83 7.17
CA LEU A 4 8.45 -15.39 7.04
C LEU A 4 8.05 -15.02 5.63
N VAL A 5 7.01 -14.22 5.51
CA VAL A 5 6.49 -13.69 4.25
C VAL A 5 7.05 -12.28 4.06
N PHE A 6 7.77 -12.07 2.97
CA PHE A 6 8.33 -10.77 2.62
C PHE A 6 7.48 -10.14 1.52
N GLY A 7 6.92 -8.96 1.79
CA GLY A 7 6.04 -8.26 0.88
C GLY A 7 6.53 -6.86 0.53
N LEU A 8 6.06 -6.35 -0.62
CA LEU A 8 6.21 -4.97 -1.07
C LEU A 8 4.82 -4.32 -1.20
N ASP A 9 4.74 -3.03 -0.97
CA ASP A 9 3.54 -2.23 -1.21
C ASP A 9 3.85 -0.95 -1.99
N THR A 10 2.88 -0.51 -2.80
CA THR A 10 2.97 0.75 -3.54
C THR A 10 1.58 1.37 -3.70
N PHE A 11 1.55 2.70 -3.79
CA PHE A 11 0.36 3.48 -4.16
C PHE A 11 0.28 3.76 -5.67
N GLY A 12 1.28 3.32 -6.43
CA GLY A 12 1.38 3.57 -7.86
C GLY A 12 1.66 5.02 -8.18
N ASP A 13 2.53 5.68 -7.41
CA ASP A 13 3.06 7.01 -7.70
C ASP A 13 3.52 7.11 -9.16
N VAL A 14 3.26 8.24 -9.80
CA VAL A 14 3.73 8.49 -11.17
C VAL A 14 5.23 8.77 -11.12
N PRO A 15 6.11 7.88 -11.64
CA PRO A 15 7.54 8.08 -11.60
C PRO A 15 7.99 9.12 -12.64
N THR A 16 9.25 9.53 -12.54
CA THR A 16 9.89 10.38 -13.55
C THR A 16 10.81 9.55 -14.46
N ASP A 17 11.01 10.00 -15.69
CA ASP A 17 12.03 9.48 -16.60
C ASP A 17 13.44 9.98 -16.25
N ASP A 18 14.46 9.53 -16.99
CA ASP A 18 15.86 9.94 -16.78
C ASP A 18 16.11 11.44 -17.00
N SER A 19 15.16 12.14 -17.64
CA SER A 19 15.20 13.60 -17.82
C SER A 19 14.44 14.34 -16.71
N GLY A 20 13.87 13.62 -15.73
CA GLY A 20 13.12 14.17 -14.61
C GLY A 20 11.66 14.51 -14.92
N HIS A 21 11.14 14.12 -16.08
CA HIS A 21 9.74 14.39 -16.43
C HIS A 21 8.82 13.25 -15.95
N PRO A 22 7.64 13.56 -15.38
CA PRO A 22 6.66 12.53 -15.03
C PRO A 22 6.28 11.70 -16.26
N VAL A 23 6.25 10.38 -16.11
CA VAL A 23 5.72 9.50 -17.14
C VAL A 23 4.19 9.56 -17.18
N SER A 24 3.57 9.04 -18.24
CA SER A 24 2.11 8.87 -18.27
C SER A 24 1.62 7.82 -17.25
N ASP A 25 0.40 7.95 -16.75
CA ASP A 25 -0.24 6.96 -15.87
C ASP A 25 -0.23 5.55 -16.48
N ALA A 26 -0.46 5.44 -17.79
CA ALA A 26 -0.40 4.16 -18.49
C ALA A 26 1.02 3.55 -18.47
N ARG A 27 2.06 4.38 -18.48
CA ARG A 27 3.45 3.91 -18.32
C ARG A 27 3.72 3.53 -16.87
N ALA A 28 3.23 4.29 -15.89
CA ALA A 28 3.34 3.98 -14.47
C ALA A 28 2.67 2.62 -14.14
N ILE A 29 1.44 2.39 -14.60
CA ILE A 29 0.74 1.10 -14.39
C ILE A 29 1.52 -0.06 -15.02
N ARG A 30 2.05 0.10 -16.23
CA ARG A 30 2.87 -0.94 -16.87
C ARG A 30 4.17 -1.21 -16.10
N LEU A 31 4.79 -0.17 -15.54
CA LEU A 31 5.95 -0.32 -14.68
C LEU A 31 5.61 -1.14 -13.43
N VAL A 32 4.46 -0.89 -12.78
CA VAL A 32 4.01 -1.69 -11.63
C VAL A 32 3.82 -3.18 -12.00
N LEU A 33 3.36 -3.48 -13.21
CA LEU A 33 3.32 -4.88 -13.69
C LEU A 33 4.72 -5.48 -13.83
N ASP A 34 5.68 -4.72 -14.36
CA ASP A 34 7.05 -5.16 -14.53
C ASP A 34 7.77 -5.32 -13.16
N GLU A 35 7.50 -4.43 -12.21
CA GLU A 35 7.94 -4.53 -10.81
C GLU A 35 7.37 -5.78 -10.13
N ALA A 36 6.12 -6.15 -10.39
CA ALA A 36 5.51 -7.36 -9.86
C ALA A 36 6.20 -8.64 -10.38
N VAL A 37 6.57 -8.65 -11.66
CA VAL A 37 7.35 -9.75 -12.25
C VAL A 37 8.73 -9.83 -11.59
N LEU A 38 9.42 -8.70 -11.46
CA LEU A 38 10.74 -8.67 -10.81
C LEU A 38 10.67 -9.08 -9.34
N ALA A 39 9.65 -8.63 -8.62
CA ALA A 39 9.39 -9.03 -7.23
C ALA A 39 9.25 -10.55 -7.12
N GLU A 40 8.50 -11.18 -8.03
CA GLU A 40 8.40 -12.64 -8.10
C GLU A 40 9.75 -13.32 -8.36
N GLU A 41 10.46 -12.86 -9.39
CA GLU A 41 11.76 -13.44 -9.81
C GLU A 41 12.80 -13.38 -8.68
N THR A 42 12.74 -12.34 -7.85
CA THR A 42 13.65 -12.10 -6.74
C THR A 42 13.21 -12.72 -5.41
N GLY A 43 12.02 -13.34 -5.36
CA GLY A 43 11.54 -14.10 -4.20
C GLY A 43 10.66 -13.31 -3.23
N VAL A 44 10.06 -12.19 -3.65
CA VAL A 44 9.02 -11.49 -2.89
C VAL A 44 7.71 -12.28 -2.94
N ASP A 45 7.14 -12.53 -1.76
CA ASP A 45 5.97 -13.38 -1.61
C ASP A 45 4.65 -12.66 -1.94
N VAL A 46 4.60 -11.35 -1.70
CA VAL A 46 3.38 -10.54 -1.76
C VAL A 46 3.67 -9.16 -2.37
N LEU A 47 2.81 -8.73 -3.29
CA LEU A 47 2.74 -7.34 -3.73
C LEU A 47 1.35 -6.78 -3.42
N ALA A 48 1.30 -5.66 -2.69
CA ALA A 48 0.08 -4.96 -2.30
C ALA A 48 -0.02 -3.61 -3.01
N LEU A 49 -1.22 -3.27 -3.47
CA LEU A 49 -1.51 -2.00 -4.14
C LEU A 49 -2.52 -1.20 -3.33
N GLY A 50 -2.21 0.06 -3.06
CA GLY A 50 -3.17 1.00 -2.46
C GLY A 50 -3.93 1.81 -3.53
N GLU A 51 -5.11 2.28 -3.17
CA GLU A 51 -6.00 3.06 -4.03
C GLU A 51 -5.88 4.56 -3.77
N HIS A 52 -5.68 5.35 -4.81
CA HIS A 52 -5.66 6.81 -4.72
C HIS A 52 -6.39 7.50 -5.88
N HIS A 53 -6.99 8.65 -5.57
CA HIS A 53 -7.72 9.50 -6.53
C HIS A 53 -7.09 10.91 -6.58
N ARG A 54 -5.78 10.98 -6.81
CA ARG A 54 -5.01 12.24 -6.89
C ARG A 54 -4.06 12.17 -8.11
N PRO A 55 -3.76 13.30 -8.77
CA PRO A 55 -3.01 13.32 -10.04
C PRO A 55 -1.58 12.77 -9.98
N GLU A 56 -1.00 12.64 -8.79
CA GLU A 56 0.33 12.08 -8.55
C GLU A 56 0.36 10.55 -8.43
N PHE A 57 -0.80 9.88 -8.43
CA PHE A 57 -0.91 8.41 -8.39
C PHE A 57 -1.70 7.89 -9.60
N ALA A 58 -1.19 6.83 -10.22
CA ALA A 58 -1.80 6.20 -11.40
C ALA A 58 -2.84 5.11 -11.05
N ILE A 59 -2.89 4.65 -9.79
CA ILE A 59 -3.74 3.52 -9.38
C ILE A 59 -4.98 4.00 -8.61
N SER A 60 -6.08 4.16 -9.35
CA SER A 60 -7.41 4.44 -8.79
C SER A 60 -8.33 3.21 -8.70
N SER A 61 -7.93 2.09 -9.32
CA SER A 61 -8.58 0.78 -9.17
C SER A 61 -7.49 -0.30 -9.05
N PRO A 62 -7.10 -0.65 -7.80
CA PRO A 62 -6.11 -1.70 -7.56
C PRO A 62 -6.50 -3.03 -8.19
N GLU A 63 -7.80 -3.37 -8.24
CA GLU A 63 -8.29 -4.64 -8.78
C GLU A 63 -7.93 -4.82 -10.25
N THR A 64 -8.01 -3.74 -11.03
CA THR A 64 -7.67 -3.75 -12.46
C THR A 64 -6.18 -4.03 -12.64
N VAL A 65 -5.33 -3.42 -11.82
CA VAL A 65 -3.88 -3.61 -11.88
C VAL A 65 -3.49 -5.00 -11.37
N LEU A 66 -4.09 -5.46 -10.26
CA LEU A 66 -3.91 -6.81 -9.71
C LEU A 66 -4.32 -7.89 -10.71
N ALA A 67 -5.40 -7.68 -11.47
CA ALA A 67 -5.80 -8.59 -12.55
C ALA A 67 -4.73 -8.65 -13.65
N GLY A 68 -4.12 -7.52 -14.00
CA GLY A 68 -2.96 -7.47 -14.90
C GLY A 68 -1.75 -8.23 -14.36
N ILE A 69 -1.40 -8.04 -13.08
CA ILE A 69 -0.30 -8.74 -12.40
C ILE A 69 -0.53 -10.25 -12.45
N ALA A 70 -1.74 -10.72 -12.15
CA ALA A 70 -2.09 -12.13 -12.16
C ALA A 70 -1.91 -12.82 -13.53
N THR A 71 -1.86 -12.07 -14.64
CA THR A 71 -1.53 -12.62 -15.97
C THR A 71 -0.03 -12.73 -16.25
N ARG A 72 0.81 -12.11 -15.41
CA ARG A 72 2.26 -11.96 -15.59
C ARG A 72 3.09 -12.70 -14.56
N THR A 73 2.49 -13.09 -13.43
CA THR A 73 3.15 -13.76 -12.29
C THR A 73 2.52 -15.12 -11.99
N SER A 74 3.27 -16.05 -11.38
CA SER A 74 2.84 -17.44 -11.11
C SER A 74 2.83 -17.84 -9.63
N ARG A 75 3.61 -17.16 -8.79
CA ARG A 75 3.88 -17.44 -7.38
C ARG A 75 3.55 -16.27 -6.46
N THR A 76 3.79 -15.04 -6.88
CA THR A 76 3.52 -13.85 -6.08
C THR A 76 2.03 -13.72 -5.86
N ARG A 77 1.64 -13.72 -4.58
CA ARG A 77 0.25 -13.49 -4.19
C ARG A 77 -0.03 -12.00 -4.31
N ALA A 78 -0.75 -11.63 -5.34
CA ALA A 78 -1.30 -10.29 -5.50
C ALA A 78 -2.47 -10.14 -4.51
N ILE A 79 -2.28 -9.39 -3.41
CA ILE A 79 -3.31 -9.23 -2.37
C ILE A 79 -3.76 -7.78 -2.34
N LYS A 80 -5.07 -7.56 -2.43
CA LYS A 80 -5.72 -6.23 -2.37
C LYS A 80 -5.68 -5.59 -0.96
N THR A 81 -5.22 -6.31 0.07
CA THR A 81 -5.30 -5.86 1.46
C THR A 81 -4.20 -6.54 2.28
N LEU A 82 -3.49 -5.77 3.12
CA LEU A 82 -2.45 -6.25 4.03
C LEU A 82 -3.04 -7.26 5.02
N GLY A 83 -3.00 -8.54 4.67
CA GLY A 83 -3.45 -9.63 5.52
C GLY A 83 -2.44 -9.99 6.60
N VAL A 84 -2.09 -9.07 7.51
CA VAL A 84 -1.43 -9.41 8.80
C VAL A 84 -1.71 -8.33 9.85
N GLY A 85 -2.48 -8.63 10.90
CA GLY A 85 -2.44 -8.00 12.24
C GLY A 85 -2.38 -6.46 12.40
N ARG A 86 -2.71 -5.67 11.38
CA ARG A 86 -2.49 -4.21 11.34
C ARG A 86 -3.81 -3.46 11.25
N PHE A 87 -4.00 -2.52 12.18
CA PHE A 87 -5.07 -1.52 12.15
C PHE A 87 -4.50 -0.22 11.61
N ASP A 88 -5.02 0.26 10.48
CA ASP A 88 -4.68 1.56 9.91
C ASP A 88 -5.75 2.60 10.27
N LEU A 89 -5.33 3.65 10.99
CA LEU A 89 -6.17 4.82 11.26
C LEU A 89 -5.83 5.93 10.26
N ILE A 90 -6.71 6.15 9.30
CA ILE A 90 -6.69 7.37 8.48
C ILE A 90 -7.32 8.49 9.31
N TYR A 91 -6.49 9.33 9.94
CA TYR A 91 -6.94 10.40 10.83
C TYR A 91 -6.86 11.81 10.24
N THR A 92 -6.52 11.92 8.96
CA THR A 92 -6.50 13.21 8.26
C THR A 92 -7.20 13.10 6.92
N THR A 93 -8.27 13.88 6.77
CA THR A 93 -8.88 14.22 5.48
C THR A 93 -9.00 15.75 5.40
N GLY A 94 -8.33 16.37 4.41
CA GLY A 94 -8.27 17.83 4.26
C GLY A 94 -7.29 18.56 5.19
N ALA A 95 -7.31 19.90 5.16
CA ALA A 95 -6.44 20.75 5.95
C ALA A 95 -6.87 20.77 7.44
N GLN A 96 -5.95 20.44 8.35
CA GLN A 96 -6.19 20.38 9.79
C GLN A 96 -5.09 21.14 10.55
N PRO A 97 -5.41 21.79 11.69
CA PRO A 97 -4.39 22.38 12.55
C PRO A 97 -3.39 21.33 13.06
N ILE A 98 -2.10 21.70 13.14
CA ILE A 98 -1.02 20.83 13.63
C ILE A 98 -1.34 20.27 15.02
N SER A 99 -1.87 21.11 15.91
CA SER A 99 -2.28 20.72 17.27
C SER A 99 -3.35 19.62 17.28
N ALA A 100 -4.30 19.66 16.34
CA ALA A 100 -5.34 18.65 16.22
C ALA A 100 -4.75 17.30 15.75
N ARG A 101 -3.80 17.34 14.81
CA ARG A 101 -3.11 16.13 14.33
C ARG A 101 -2.29 15.47 15.43
N LEU A 102 -1.54 16.25 16.20
CA LEU A 102 -0.75 15.75 17.34
C LEU A 102 -1.65 15.16 18.43
N ARG A 103 -2.79 15.81 18.71
CA ARG A 103 -3.76 15.33 19.69
C ARG A 103 -4.40 14.00 19.28
N THR A 104 -4.70 13.81 17.99
CA THR A 104 -5.27 12.54 17.51
C THR A 104 -4.29 11.38 17.65
N VAL A 105 -2.99 11.60 17.36
CA VAL A 105 -1.94 10.58 17.57
C VAL A 105 -1.82 10.22 19.05
N GLU A 106 -1.81 11.22 19.94
CA GLU A 106 -1.76 11.02 21.39
C GLU A 106 -2.96 10.21 21.90
N LEU A 107 -4.18 10.56 21.49
CA LEU A 107 -5.40 9.85 21.90
C LEU A 107 -5.44 8.43 21.37
N TYR A 108 -5.02 8.21 20.12
CA TYR A 108 -4.93 6.87 19.54
C TYR A 108 -3.96 5.99 20.33
N GLY A 109 -2.75 6.49 20.60
CA GLY A 109 -1.71 5.75 21.33
C GLY A 109 -2.04 5.48 22.80
N THR A 110 -2.67 6.45 23.49
CA THR A 110 -2.87 6.39 24.94
C THR A 110 -4.25 5.90 25.39
N LYS A 111 -5.26 5.95 24.51
CA LYS A 111 -6.64 5.57 24.84
C LYS A 111 -7.14 4.40 24.00
N VAL A 112 -6.99 4.47 22.69
CA VAL A 112 -7.57 3.48 21.77
C VAL A 112 -6.77 2.18 21.80
N LEU A 113 -5.45 2.24 21.69
CA LEU A 113 -4.61 1.03 21.67
C LEU A 113 -4.75 0.16 22.94
N PRO A 114 -4.70 0.71 24.18
CA PRO A 114 -4.89 -0.10 25.38
C PRO A 114 -6.30 -0.71 25.45
N MET A 115 -7.33 0.09 25.16
CA MET A 115 -8.72 -0.38 25.18
C MET A 115 -8.97 -1.53 24.21
N VAL A 116 -8.45 -1.45 22.99
CA VAL A 116 -8.58 -2.53 22.00
C VAL A 116 -7.81 -3.78 22.44
N ARG A 117 -6.63 -3.63 23.04
CA ARG A 117 -5.86 -4.76 23.59
C ARG A 117 -6.63 -5.45 24.71
N ASP A 118 -7.24 -4.70 25.61
CA ASP A 118 -8.03 -5.25 26.72
C ASP A 118 -9.27 -6.00 26.21
N ILE A 119 -9.95 -5.47 25.19
CA ILE A 119 -11.10 -6.12 24.55
C ILE A 119 -10.71 -7.45 23.89
N LEU A 120 -9.54 -7.51 23.25
CA LEU A 120 -9.06 -8.69 22.52
C LEU A 120 -8.35 -9.72 23.41
N ALA A 121 -8.00 -9.37 24.64
CA ALA A 121 -7.35 -10.26 25.60
C ALA A 121 -8.34 -11.07 26.46
N GLY A 122 -9.65 -10.79 26.33
CA GLY A 122 -10.75 -11.60 26.88
C GLY A 122 -11.28 -12.61 25.87
#